data_AF-I1BP07-F1
#
_entry.id   AF-I1BP07-F1
#
_cell.length_a   1.000
_cell.length_b   1.000
_cell.length_c   1.000
_cell.angle_alpha   90.00
_cell.angle_beta   90.00
_cell.angle_gamma   90.00
#
_symmetry.space_group_name_H-M   'P 1'
#
loop_
_entity.id
_entity.type
_entity.pdbx_description
1 polymer ?
#
loop_
_entity_poly.entity_id
_entity_poly.type
_entity_poly.pdbx_seq_one_letter_code
_entity_poly.pdbx_strand_id
1 'polypeptide(L)'
;MRTRVIEDLLQHKSKKMENSIHFIARQLKDIILVFKQTFAQIDNVFCLKKEDGMTLMEFYTSHFQKTFLIPSNTSSSGNGSQLPITRLFSPSSNVHLIIRYLPESVQKYKPDLDPGSSLALEDIRQIMTAWVERIEILLKEYLPEILLALDTEGKLVNVRFKIWTLLGEADADNTWQSISQRLLSRHYPIWERHLRDSFNSRSKQIIDEQLDILSNQPEKNVWPLIVPDSNKEEVSKSITMAMNIWPGIGSKAAFSLPNVSSKKELDQFKSALTDTVNDKTDISRKLQNMFDTLLYDLRKDVLVHLQPSENAIFCAEEDSNDIKAYFQNKCYESVMAYSFKLRSLIKHLHDWSNKKIASDISLFIARIARNIALSSKELPKALALSAETLPAFVLRSEVNKDPKYTKVQNEFLEAFHEAHTLWLSLLESNFSQKLEEILRATKWDNGCASAWETTCLIKLL
;
A
#
# COMPACT_ATOMS: atom_id res chain seq x y z
N MET A 1 -12.87 -24.88 20.79
CA MET A 1 -11.75 -25.56 20.10
C MET A 1 -11.37 -24.87 18.80
N ARG A 2 -12.31 -24.66 17.86
CA ARG A 2 -12.03 -23.99 16.56
C ARG A 2 -11.52 -22.54 16.67
N THR A 3 -12.02 -21.75 17.63
CA THR A 3 -11.49 -20.41 17.91
C THR A 3 -10.00 -20.44 18.29
N ARG A 4 -9.58 -21.38 19.14
CA ARG A 4 -8.17 -21.54 19.53
C ARG A 4 -7.28 -21.89 18.34
N VAL A 5 -7.77 -22.72 17.42
CA VAL A 5 -7.04 -23.04 16.18
C VAL A 5 -6.83 -21.77 15.34
N ILE A 6 -7.83 -20.90 15.24
CA ILE A 6 -7.70 -19.62 14.52
C ILE A 6 -6.73 -18.69 15.26
N GLU A 7 -6.82 -18.59 16.60
CA GLU A 7 -5.88 -17.82 17.44
C GLU A 7 -4.44 -18.33 17.25
N ASP A 8 -4.21 -19.64 17.28
CA ASP A 8 -2.89 -20.25 17.07
C ASP A 8 -2.35 -19.96 15.65
N LEU A 9 -3.20 -20.04 14.63
CA LEU A 9 -2.82 -19.72 13.25
C LEU A 9 -2.45 -18.24 13.07
N LEU A 10 -3.15 -17.33 13.76
CA LEU A 10 -2.86 -15.89 13.74
C LEU A 10 -1.59 -15.52 14.51
N GLN A 11 -1.31 -16.21 15.61
CA GLN A 11 -0.12 -15.94 16.44
C GLN A 11 1.16 -16.60 15.90
N HIS A 12 1.03 -17.57 14.99
CA HIS A 12 2.17 -18.28 14.43
C HIS A 12 2.98 -17.41 13.45
N LYS A 13 4.06 -16.78 13.94
CA LYS A 13 4.99 -16.01 13.10
C LYS A 13 5.98 -16.90 12.36
N SER A 14 6.18 -16.67 11.05
CA SER A 14 7.23 -17.35 10.28
C SER A 14 8.61 -16.87 10.74
N LYS A 15 9.53 -17.80 11.01
CA LYS A 15 10.94 -17.49 11.33
C LYS A 15 11.79 -17.15 10.09
N LYS A 16 11.28 -17.38 8.87
CA LYS A 16 12.01 -17.12 7.61
C LYS A 16 11.25 -16.11 6.75
N MET A 17 11.89 -14.98 6.47
CA MET A 17 11.32 -13.84 5.73
C MET A 17 11.10 -14.14 4.23
N GLU A 18 11.90 -15.04 3.65
CA GLU A 18 11.93 -15.32 2.20
C GLU A 18 10.67 -16.03 1.65
N ASN A 19 9.86 -16.67 2.50
CA ASN A 19 8.63 -17.37 2.09
C ASN A 19 7.34 -16.73 2.65
N SER A 20 7.39 -15.45 3.08
CA SER A 20 6.27 -14.77 3.73
C SER A 20 4.97 -14.80 2.91
N ILE A 21 5.05 -14.60 1.58
CA ILE A 21 3.88 -14.61 0.68
C ILE A 21 3.13 -15.94 0.72
N HIS A 22 3.85 -17.06 0.55
CA HIS A 22 3.22 -18.39 0.54
C HIS A 22 2.70 -18.78 1.92
N PHE A 23 3.45 -18.42 2.96
CA PHE A 23 3.07 -18.69 4.34
C PHE A 23 1.79 -17.94 4.73
N ILE A 24 1.74 -16.63 4.50
CA ILE A 24 0.57 -15.79 4.80
C ILE A 24 -0.64 -16.24 3.97
N ALA A 25 -0.47 -16.48 2.66
CA ALA A 25 -1.56 -16.97 1.83
C ALA A 25 -2.14 -18.30 2.33
N ARG A 26 -1.27 -19.23 2.78
CA ARG A 26 -1.69 -20.51 3.35
C ARG A 26 -2.39 -20.34 4.70
N GLN A 27 -1.85 -19.51 5.59
CA GLN A 27 -2.47 -19.22 6.88
C GLN A 27 -3.88 -18.65 6.71
N LEU A 28 -4.03 -17.65 5.84
CA LEU A 28 -5.33 -17.03 5.57
C LEU A 28 -6.30 -18.02 4.91
N LYS A 29 -5.82 -18.85 3.98
CA LYS A 29 -6.61 -19.97 3.43
C LYS A 29 -7.11 -20.90 4.53
N ASP A 30 -6.22 -21.34 5.42
CA ASP A 30 -6.55 -22.30 6.48
C ASP A 30 -7.57 -21.70 7.45
N ILE A 31 -7.47 -20.41 7.77
CA ILE A 31 -8.48 -19.68 8.57
C ILE A 31 -9.83 -19.68 7.86
N ILE A 32 -9.88 -19.35 6.57
CA ILE A 32 -11.12 -19.35 5.78
C ILE A 32 -11.73 -20.75 5.72
N LEU A 33 -10.91 -21.80 5.55
CA LEU A 33 -11.37 -23.18 5.53
C LEU A 33 -11.91 -23.63 6.89
N VAL A 34 -11.23 -23.31 8.00
CA VAL A 34 -11.72 -23.59 9.35
C VAL A 34 -13.07 -22.89 9.59
N PHE A 35 -13.20 -21.66 9.11
CA PHE A 35 -14.45 -20.90 9.17
C PHE A 35 -15.57 -21.63 8.41
N LYS A 36 -15.35 -21.93 7.12
CA LYS A 36 -16.34 -22.62 6.28
C LYS A 36 -16.72 -24.01 6.82
N GLN A 37 -15.73 -24.79 7.25
CA GLN A 37 -15.96 -26.12 7.82
C GLN A 37 -16.77 -26.06 9.12
N THR A 38 -16.52 -25.08 9.98
CA THR A 38 -17.28 -24.92 11.24
C THR A 38 -18.75 -24.63 10.94
N PHE A 39 -19.02 -23.73 10.00
CA PHE A 39 -20.37 -23.44 9.52
C PHE A 39 -21.04 -24.66 8.89
N ALA A 40 -20.36 -25.36 7.99
CA ALA A 40 -20.90 -26.55 7.34
C ALA A 40 -21.20 -27.68 8.36
N GLN A 41 -20.36 -27.84 9.38
CA GLN A 41 -20.58 -28.83 10.44
C GLN A 41 -21.82 -28.48 11.28
N ILE A 42 -21.96 -27.22 11.69
CA ILE A 42 -23.10 -26.77 12.50
C ILE A 42 -24.40 -26.84 11.70
N ASP A 43 -24.38 -26.43 10.43
CA ASP A 43 -25.53 -26.55 9.55
C ASP A 43 -25.94 -28.01 9.36
N ASN A 44 -24.99 -28.93 9.11
CA ASN A 44 -25.31 -30.35 8.96
C ASN A 44 -25.87 -30.99 10.25
N VAL A 45 -25.34 -30.60 11.41
CA VAL A 45 -25.74 -31.20 12.69
C VAL A 45 -27.13 -30.72 13.12
N PHE A 46 -27.45 -29.44 12.91
CA PHE A 46 -28.63 -28.83 13.52
C PHE A 46 -29.66 -28.23 12.55
N CYS A 47 -29.33 -27.97 11.28
CA CYS A 47 -30.18 -27.18 10.39
C CYS A 47 -30.57 -27.91 9.10
N LEU A 48 -29.62 -28.61 8.46
CA LEU A 48 -29.84 -29.29 7.20
C LEU A 48 -30.66 -30.56 7.44
N LYS A 49 -31.89 -30.56 6.92
CA LYS A 49 -32.75 -31.73 6.86
C LYS A 49 -32.41 -32.49 5.58
N LYS A 50 -31.94 -33.74 5.71
CA LYS A 50 -31.69 -34.63 4.55
C LYS A 50 -33.03 -35.09 3.95
N GLU A 51 -33.02 -35.90 2.88
CA GLU A 51 -34.22 -36.36 2.16
C GLU A 51 -35.34 -36.92 3.07
N ASP A 52 -34.98 -37.45 4.24
CA ASP A 52 -35.92 -37.94 5.28
C ASP A 52 -36.55 -36.84 6.15
N GLY A 53 -36.28 -35.55 5.89
CA GLY A 53 -36.79 -34.42 6.66
C GLY A 53 -36.15 -34.24 8.05
N MET A 54 -35.09 -35.01 8.37
CA MET A 54 -34.41 -35.01 9.67
C MET A 54 -32.99 -34.43 9.57
N THR A 55 -32.58 -33.71 10.60
CA THR A 55 -31.20 -33.28 10.85
C THR A 55 -30.30 -34.47 11.17
N LEU A 56 -28.96 -34.31 11.12
CA LEU A 56 -28.04 -35.39 11.46
C LEU A 56 -28.23 -35.88 12.90
N MET A 57 -28.49 -34.96 13.85
CA MET A 57 -28.79 -35.32 15.24
C MET A 57 -30.11 -36.04 15.38
N GLU A 58 -31.17 -35.60 14.70
CA GLU A 58 -32.46 -36.30 14.68
C GLU A 58 -32.33 -37.68 14.01
N PHE A 59 -31.51 -37.80 12.98
CA PHE A 59 -31.21 -39.07 12.33
C PHE A 59 -30.48 -40.02 13.28
N TYR A 60 -29.41 -39.59 13.94
CA TYR A 60 -28.72 -40.44 14.91
C TYR A 60 -29.57 -40.75 16.13
N THR A 61 -30.37 -39.80 16.61
CA THR A 61 -31.28 -40.00 17.73
C THR A 61 -32.40 -40.96 17.37
N SER A 62 -33.00 -40.84 16.17
CA SER A 62 -34.03 -41.77 15.70
C SER A 62 -33.44 -43.14 15.37
N HIS A 63 -32.23 -43.23 14.84
CA HIS A 63 -31.53 -44.50 14.65
C HIS A 63 -31.19 -45.15 16.00
N PHE A 64 -30.70 -44.38 16.97
CA PHE A 64 -30.45 -44.84 18.34
C PHE A 64 -31.75 -45.31 18.99
N GLN A 65 -32.83 -44.52 18.93
CA GLN A 65 -34.15 -44.92 19.39
C GLN A 65 -34.64 -46.18 18.70
N LYS A 66 -34.55 -46.31 17.37
CA LYS A 66 -34.93 -47.54 16.64
C LYS A 66 -34.06 -48.74 17.01
N THR A 67 -32.77 -48.53 17.31
CA THR A 67 -31.83 -49.60 17.70
C THR A 67 -32.05 -50.05 19.14
N PHE A 68 -32.38 -49.12 20.04
CA PHE A 68 -32.58 -49.38 21.48
C PHE A 68 -34.04 -49.65 21.88
N LEU A 69 -35.02 -49.15 21.12
CA LEU A 69 -36.46 -49.24 21.37
C LEU A 69 -37.12 -49.88 20.13
N ILE A 70 -37.51 -51.16 20.24
CA ILE A 70 -38.34 -51.78 19.20
C ILE A 70 -39.78 -51.23 19.32
N PRO A 71 -40.47 -50.95 18.20
CA PRO A 71 -41.86 -50.50 18.19
C PRO A 71 -42.77 -51.52 18.85
N SER A 72 -43.36 -51.13 19.98
CA SER A 72 -44.57 -51.76 20.51
C SER A 72 -45.73 -51.38 19.60
N ASN A 73 -45.88 -52.08 18.47
CA ASN A 73 -47.15 -52.47 17.83
C ASN A 73 -46.94 -52.77 16.34
N THR A 74 -46.78 -54.04 16.00
CA THR A 74 -47.57 -54.66 14.91
C THR A 74 -47.81 -56.12 15.27
N SER A 75 -49.07 -56.43 15.46
CA SER A 75 -49.62 -57.76 15.66
C SER A 75 -49.34 -58.68 14.47
N SER A 76 -48.56 -59.74 14.68
CA SER A 76 -48.96 -61.12 14.32
C SER A 76 -47.91 -62.16 14.72
N SER A 77 -48.34 -63.04 15.63
CA SER A 77 -47.91 -64.42 15.87
C SER A 77 -46.51 -64.69 16.45
N GLY A 78 -46.51 -65.24 17.68
CA GLY A 78 -45.43 -66.11 18.17
C GLY A 78 -44.70 -65.61 19.41
N ASN A 79 -45.11 -66.13 20.57
CA ASN A 79 -44.47 -66.04 21.90
C ASN A 79 -42.97 -65.68 21.91
N GLY A 80 -42.64 -64.59 22.61
CA GLY A 80 -41.27 -64.31 23.02
C GLY A 80 -41.05 -62.84 23.34
N SER A 81 -41.31 -62.45 24.59
CA SER A 81 -40.85 -61.18 25.17
C SER A 81 -39.32 -61.12 25.17
N GLN A 82 -38.71 -60.71 24.06
CA GLN A 82 -37.27 -60.48 24.03
C GLN A 82 -36.96 -59.13 24.69
N LEU A 83 -36.16 -59.19 25.76
CA LEU A 83 -35.71 -58.02 26.52
C LEU A 83 -34.79 -57.15 25.63
N PRO A 84 -34.90 -55.81 25.66
CA PRO A 84 -34.16 -54.90 24.77
C PRO A 84 -32.64 -55.14 24.73
N ILE A 85 -32.05 -55.49 25.88
CA ILE A 85 -30.63 -55.77 26.05
C ILE A 85 -30.16 -57.05 25.34
N THR A 86 -31.06 -58.02 25.10
CA THR A 86 -30.72 -59.32 24.49
C THR A 86 -30.43 -59.26 22.99
N ARG A 87 -30.72 -58.14 22.31
CA ARG A 87 -30.39 -57.90 20.89
C ARG A 87 -29.25 -56.91 20.64
N LEU A 88 -28.85 -56.12 21.65
CA LEU A 88 -27.63 -55.28 21.58
C LEU A 88 -26.37 -56.14 21.45
N PHE A 89 -26.43 -57.37 21.92
CA PHE A 89 -25.40 -58.38 21.74
C PHE A 89 -25.90 -59.41 20.73
N SER A 90 -25.16 -59.57 19.64
CA SER A 90 -25.46 -60.50 18.56
C SER A 90 -25.88 -61.89 19.10
N PRO A 91 -26.90 -62.56 18.50
CA PRO A 91 -27.24 -63.94 18.84
C PRO A 91 -26.10 -64.93 18.58
N SER A 92 -25.04 -64.52 17.86
CA SER A 92 -23.81 -65.32 17.70
C SER A 92 -22.98 -65.42 18.98
N SER A 93 -23.21 -64.56 19.97
CA SER A 93 -22.55 -64.61 21.27
C SER A 93 -23.58 -65.01 22.33
N ASN A 94 -23.24 -66.00 23.16
CA ASN A 94 -24.06 -66.50 24.27
C ASN A 94 -24.37 -65.47 25.38
N VAL A 95 -24.22 -64.17 25.11
CA VAL A 95 -24.44 -63.04 26.02
C VAL A 95 -25.90 -62.95 26.45
N HIS A 96 -26.84 -63.41 25.62
CA HIS A 96 -28.26 -63.54 25.98
C HIS A 96 -28.49 -64.48 27.20
N LEU A 97 -27.58 -65.42 27.48
CA LEU A 97 -27.61 -66.24 28.69
C LEU A 97 -27.14 -65.46 29.91
N ILE A 98 -26.12 -64.61 29.78
CA ILE A 98 -25.59 -63.75 30.86
C ILE A 98 -26.66 -62.75 31.31
N ILE A 99 -27.41 -62.19 30.36
CA ILE A 99 -28.47 -61.21 30.62
C ILE A 99 -29.60 -61.80 31.49
N ARG A 100 -29.89 -63.10 31.37
CA ARG A 100 -30.91 -63.80 32.17
C ARG A 100 -30.54 -63.90 33.66
N TYR A 101 -29.25 -63.83 33.97
CA TYR A 101 -28.73 -63.86 35.34
C TYR A 101 -28.44 -62.47 35.92
N LEU A 102 -28.66 -61.39 35.16
CA LEU A 102 -28.55 -60.03 35.70
C LEU A 102 -29.72 -59.74 36.65
N PRO A 103 -29.53 -58.88 37.66
CA PRO A 103 -30.61 -58.43 38.54
C PRO A 103 -31.78 -57.84 37.75
N GLU A 104 -33.01 -58.02 38.25
CA GLU A 104 -34.24 -57.56 37.60
C GLU A 104 -34.24 -56.04 37.33
N SER A 105 -33.54 -55.27 38.16
CA SER A 105 -33.30 -53.83 37.98
C SER A 105 -32.56 -53.51 36.68
N VAL A 106 -31.61 -54.34 36.26
CA VAL A 106 -30.83 -54.17 35.01
C VAL A 106 -31.61 -54.72 33.82
N GLN A 107 -32.32 -55.83 34.00
CA GLN A 107 -33.14 -56.44 32.93
C GLN A 107 -34.30 -55.52 32.50
N LYS A 108 -34.92 -54.82 33.47
CA LYS A 108 -36.02 -53.87 33.23
C LYS A 108 -35.56 -52.43 33.04
N TYR A 109 -34.25 -52.17 33.11
CA TYR A 109 -33.72 -50.83 32.95
C TYR A 109 -34.09 -50.27 31.57
N LYS A 110 -34.94 -49.25 31.57
CA LYS A 110 -35.15 -48.39 30.41
C LYS A 110 -34.32 -47.13 30.67
N PRO A 111 -33.35 -46.80 29.82
CA PRO A 111 -32.68 -45.52 29.95
C PRO A 111 -33.73 -44.43 29.77
N ASP A 112 -33.96 -43.67 30.83
CA ASP A 112 -34.73 -42.43 30.75
C ASP A 112 -33.80 -41.38 30.15
N LEU A 113 -34.00 -41.11 28.86
CA LEU A 113 -33.30 -40.04 28.17
C LEU A 113 -34.08 -38.77 28.47
N ASP A 114 -33.65 -37.99 29.46
CA ASP A 114 -34.11 -36.62 29.63
C ASP A 114 -33.67 -35.83 28.40
N PRO A 115 -34.58 -35.52 27.45
CA PRO A 115 -34.24 -34.70 26.32
C PRO A 115 -34.21 -33.29 26.88
N GLY A 116 -33.04 -32.85 27.32
CA GLY A 116 -32.85 -31.48 27.81
C GLY A 116 -33.46 -30.43 26.85
N SER A 117 -33.57 -29.20 27.32
CA SER A 117 -34.20 -28.08 26.59
C SER A 117 -33.95 -28.11 25.07
N SER A 118 -35.03 -28.11 24.28
CA SER A 118 -34.96 -28.09 22.82
C SER A 118 -34.17 -26.87 22.36
N LEU A 119 -33.06 -27.11 21.65
CA LEU A 119 -32.25 -26.05 21.10
C LEU A 119 -32.98 -25.46 19.89
N ALA A 120 -33.47 -24.23 20.01
CA ALA A 120 -34.15 -23.58 18.90
C ALA A 120 -33.13 -23.12 17.85
N LEU A 121 -33.57 -23.03 16.60
CA LEU A 121 -32.73 -22.49 15.51
C LEU A 121 -32.21 -21.09 15.83
N GLU A 122 -32.99 -20.29 16.58
CA GLU A 122 -32.62 -18.93 16.95
C GLU A 122 -31.47 -18.89 17.96
N ASP A 123 -31.41 -19.85 18.90
CA ASP A 123 -30.30 -19.97 19.84
C ASP A 123 -28.99 -20.27 19.09
N ILE A 124 -29.07 -21.14 18.07
CA ILE A 124 -27.92 -21.49 17.21
C ILE A 124 -27.46 -20.27 16.42
N ARG A 125 -28.40 -19.50 15.86
CA ARG A 125 -28.08 -18.26 15.14
C ARG A 125 -27.41 -17.24 16.04
N GLN A 126 -27.89 -17.08 17.27
CA GLN A 126 -27.30 -16.16 18.24
C GLN A 126 -25.86 -16.59 18.60
N ILE A 127 -25.65 -17.88 18.88
CA ILE A 127 -24.31 -18.42 19.16
C ILE A 127 -23.39 -18.25 17.96
N MET A 128 -23.85 -18.52 16.74
CA MET A 128 -23.08 -18.34 15.52
C MET A 128 -22.71 -16.89 15.28
N THR A 129 -23.65 -15.96 15.48
CA THR A 129 -23.41 -14.52 15.32
C THR A 129 -22.36 -14.03 16.31
N ALA A 130 -22.49 -14.41 17.59
CA ALA A 130 -21.51 -14.07 18.62
C ALA A 130 -20.12 -14.68 18.33
N TRP A 131 -20.08 -15.91 17.79
CA TRP A 131 -18.81 -16.54 17.40
C TRP A 131 -18.14 -15.78 16.26
N VAL A 132 -18.91 -15.40 15.23
CA VAL A 132 -18.42 -14.61 14.09
C VAL A 132 -17.87 -13.26 14.54
N GLU A 133 -18.61 -12.54 15.39
CA GLU A 133 -18.17 -11.24 15.94
C GLU A 133 -16.85 -11.38 16.71
N ARG A 134 -16.69 -12.45 17.49
CA ARG A 134 -15.43 -12.72 18.17
C ARG A 134 -14.28 -12.97 17.20
N ILE A 135 -14.50 -13.75 16.14
CA ILE A 135 -13.47 -13.99 15.11
C ILE A 135 -13.14 -12.69 14.38
N GLU A 136 -14.13 -11.83 14.12
CA GLU A 136 -13.92 -10.53 13.50
C GLU A 136 -13.00 -9.63 14.34
N ILE A 137 -13.21 -9.60 15.66
CA ILE A 137 -12.34 -8.84 16.59
C ILE A 137 -10.91 -9.37 16.53
N LEU A 138 -10.72 -10.69 16.61
CA LEU A 138 -9.39 -11.31 16.54
C LEU A 138 -8.68 -11.01 15.22
N LEU A 139 -9.39 -11.11 14.10
CA LEU A 139 -8.81 -10.81 12.79
C LEU A 139 -8.45 -9.33 12.67
N LYS A 140 -9.29 -8.41 13.16
CA LYS A 140 -8.99 -6.98 13.17
C LYS A 140 -7.75 -6.64 14.01
N GLU A 141 -7.50 -7.38 15.09
CA GLU A 141 -6.35 -7.15 15.96
C GLU A 141 -5.05 -7.69 15.35
N TYR A 142 -5.04 -8.93 14.86
CA TYR A 142 -3.79 -9.60 14.44
C TYR A 142 -3.46 -9.47 12.95
N LEU A 143 -4.46 -9.33 12.08
CA LEU A 143 -4.23 -9.28 10.63
C LEU A 143 -3.35 -8.12 10.17
N PRO A 144 -3.49 -6.88 10.71
CA PRO A 144 -2.58 -5.79 10.38
C PRO A 144 -1.11 -6.14 10.65
N GLU A 145 -0.82 -6.77 11.79
CA GLU A 145 0.54 -7.17 12.18
C GLU A 145 1.12 -8.24 11.24
N ILE A 146 0.30 -9.22 10.84
CA ILE A 146 0.72 -10.26 9.88
C ILE A 146 1.06 -9.64 8.52
N LEU A 147 0.25 -8.68 8.06
CA LEU A 147 0.41 -8.02 6.77
C LEU A 147 1.59 -7.03 6.74
N LEU A 148 2.14 -6.60 7.88
CA LEU A 148 3.36 -5.76 7.93
C LEU A 148 4.57 -6.43 7.26
N ALA A 149 4.62 -7.77 7.24
CA ALA A 149 5.68 -8.51 6.55
C ALA A 149 5.64 -8.34 5.01
N LEU A 150 4.58 -7.72 4.48
CA LEU A 150 4.42 -7.37 3.07
C LEU A 150 4.73 -5.87 2.93
N ASP A 151 5.86 -5.59 2.30
CA ASP A 151 6.47 -4.27 2.11
C ASP A 151 6.15 -3.64 0.74
N THR A 152 5.56 -4.40 -0.19
CA THR A 152 5.22 -3.92 -1.54
C THR A 152 3.79 -4.32 -1.94
N GLU A 153 3.17 -3.51 -2.79
CA GLU A 153 1.86 -3.74 -3.38
C GLU A 153 1.82 -5.03 -4.19
N GLY A 154 2.88 -5.29 -4.97
CA GLY A 154 2.99 -6.53 -5.73
C GLY A 154 2.94 -7.78 -4.86
N LYS A 155 3.46 -7.74 -3.63
CA LYS A 155 3.37 -8.85 -2.68
C LYS A 155 1.94 -9.01 -2.13
N LEU A 156 1.25 -7.92 -1.81
CA LEU A 156 -0.15 -7.93 -1.36
C LEU A 156 -1.08 -8.53 -2.41
N VAL A 157 -0.98 -8.04 -3.66
CA VAL A 157 -1.77 -8.55 -4.79
C VAL A 157 -1.50 -10.03 -5.03
N ASN A 158 -0.24 -10.47 -4.93
CA ASN A 158 0.13 -11.88 -5.07
C ASN A 158 -0.45 -12.75 -3.94
N VAL A 159 -0.45 -12.29 -2.69
CA VAL A 159 -1.12 -13.00 -1.58
C VAL A 159 -2.61 -13.13 -1.86
N ARG A 160 -3.29 -12.04 -2.26
CA ARG A 160 -4.72 -12.05 -2.61
C ARG A 160 -5.01 -13.03 -3.75
N PHE A 161 -4.22 -12.99 -4.82
CA PHE A 161 -4.32 -13.93 -5.93
C PHE A 161 -4.14 -15.38 -5.49
N LYS A 162 -3.14 -15.66 -4.65
CA LYS A 162 -2.91 -17.01 -4.11
C LYS A 162 -4.04 -17.50 -3.22
N ILE A 163 -4.61 -16.63 -2.38
CA ILE A 163 -5.78 -16.98 -1.58
C ILE A 163 -6.94 -17.34 -2.51
N TRP A 164 -7.17 -16.54 -3.55
CA TRP A 164 -8.21 -16.81 -4.54
C TRP A 164 -8.00 -18.15 -5.25
N THR A 165 -6.81 -18.43 -5.77
CA THR A 165 -6.54 -19.71 -6.46
C THR A 165 -6.65 -20.90 -5.52
N LEU A 166 -6.18 -20.77 -4.28
CA LEU A 166 -6.29 -21.82 -3.26
C LEU A 166 -7.72 -22.08 -2.79
N LEU A 167 -8.64 -21.11 -2.96
CA LEU A 167 -10.06 -21.23 -2.62
C LEU A 167 -10.94 -21.56 -3.82
N GLY A 168 -10.50 -21.23 -5.04
CA GLY A 168 -11.24 -21.45 -6.29
C GLY A 168 -11.58 -22.91 -6.59
N GLU A 169 -10.88 -23.86 -5.94
CA GLU A 169 -11.23 -25.29 -5.97
C GLU A 169 -12.39 -25.66 -5.01
N ALA A 170 -12.75 -24.79 -4.07
CA ALA A 170 -13.69 -25.07 -2.98
C ALA A 170 -15.00 -24.25 -3.02
N ASP A 171 -15.09 -23.21 -3.86
CA ASP A 171 -16.22 -22.26 -3.94
C ASP A 171 -17.14 -22.44 -5.16
N ALA A 172 -16.90 -23.43 -6.02
CA ALA A 172 -17.78 -23.72 -7.16
C ALA A 172 -19.20 -24.19 -6.75
N ASP A 173 -19.39 -24.54 -5.48
CA ASP A 173 -20.67 -25.02 -4.97
C ASP A 173 -21.45 -23.89 -4.27
N ASN A 174 -22.70 -23.66 -4.71
CA ASN A 174 -23.72 -22.79 -4.08
C ASN A 174 -24.07 -23.16 -2.61
N THR A 175 -23.34 -24.11 -2.03
CA THR A 175 -23.49 -24.64 -0.67
C THR A 175 -23.16 -23.58 0.38
N TRP A 176 -22.09 -22.79 0.20
CA TRP A 176 -21.70 -21.76 1.17
C TRP A 176 -22.77 -20.67 1.34
N GLN A 177 -23.33 -20.18 0.23
CA GLN A 177 -24.39 -19.17 0.26
C GLN A 177 -25.64 -19.71 0.96
N SER A 178 -25.98 -20.97 0.72
CA SER A 178 -27.13 -21.63 1.34
C SER A 178 -26.93 -21.83 2.85
N ILE A 179 -25.72 -22.25 3.27
CA ILE A 179 -25.36 -22.45 4.68
C ILE A 179 -25.37 -21.13 5.45
N SER A 180 -24.73 -20.09 4.90
CA SER A 180 -24.69 -18.76 5.52
C SER A 180 -26.09 -18.14 5.66
N GLN A 181 -26.95 -18.30 4.65
CA GLN A 181 -28.34 -17.83 4.72
C GLN A 181 -29.14 -18.53 5.82
N ARG A 182 -28.92 -19.83 6.08
CA ARG A 182 -29.63 -20.55 7.15
C ARG A 182 -29.14 -20.17 8.55
N LEU A 183 -27.82 -20.12 8.72
CA LEU A 183 -27.17 -19.91 10.02
C LEU A 183 -27.06 -18.45 10.45
N LEU A 184 -27.06 -17.49 9.52
CA LEU A 184 -26.93 -16.06 9.82
C LEU A 184 -28.09 -15.22 9.28
N SER A 185 -29.06 -15.83 8.60
CA SER A 185 -30.16 -15.12 7.95
C SER A 185 -29.73 -14.11 6.87
N ARG A 186 -28.47 -14.19 6.42
CA ARG A 186 -27.87 -13.27 5.45
C ARG A 186 -26.76 -13.93 4.65
N HIS A 187 -26.51 -13.42 3.45
CA HIS A 187 -25.30 -13.71 2.69
C HIS A 187 -24.05 -13.22 3.44
N TYR A 188 -23.02 -14.05 3.48
CA TYR A 188 -21.81 -13.79 4.26
C TYR A 188 -20.53 -13.93 3.42
N PRO A 189 -20.11 -12.86 2.72
CA PRO A 189 -18.83 -12.84 2.01
C PRO A 189 -17.67 -12.67 3.01
N ILE A 190 -16.93 -13.76 3.25
CA ILE A 190 -15.82 -13.81 4.22
C ILE A 190 -14.73 -12.79 3.87
N TRP A 191 -14.37 -12.67 2.59
CA TRP A 191 -13.33 -11.74 2.13
C TRP A 191 -13.68 -10.29 2.47
N GLU A 192 -14.85 -9.83 2.02
CA GLU A 192 -15.32 -8.45 2.22
C GLU A 192 -15.45 -8.10 3.71
N ARG A 193 -15.95 -9.02 4.54
CA ARG A 193 -16.20 -8.77 5.97
C ARG A 193 -14.94 -8.78 6.82
N HIS A 194 -13.96 -9.62 6.52
CA HIS A 194 -12.86 -9.90 7.45
C HIS A 194 -11.47 -9.55 6.93
N LEU A 195 -11.26 -9.57 5.60
CA LEU A 195 -9.91 -9.46 5.03
C LEU A 195 -9.72 -8.17 4.21
N ARG A 196 -10.74 -7.77 3.44
CA ARG A 196 -10.69 -6.64 2.49
C ARG A 196 -10.13 -5.37 3.13
N ASP A 197 -10.69 -4.93 4.25
CA ASP A 197 -10.29 -3.68 4.92
C ASP A 197 -8.83 -3.69 5.37
N SER A 198 -8.33 -4.83 5.87
CA SER A 198 -6.94 -4.94 6.33
C SER A 198 -5.95 -4.91 5.16
N PHE A 199 -6.28 -5.56 4.05
CA PHE A 199 -5.46 -5.50 2.82
C PHE A 199 -5.44 -4.09 2.24
N ASN A 200 -6.61 -3.45 2.12
CA ASN A 200 -6.72 -2.09 1.61
C ASN A 200 -6.02 -1.08 2.54
N SER A 201 -6.11 -1.26 3.85
CA SER A 201 -5.40 -0.42 4.82
C SER A 201 -3.89 -0.59 4.71
N ARG A 202 -3.38 -1.82 4.55
CA ARG A 202 -1.94 -2.06 4.38
C ARG A 202 -1.42 -1.47 3.07
N SER A 203 -2.17 -1.59 1.97
CA SER A 203 -1.82 -0.94 0.70
C SER A 203 -1.66 0.57 0.87
N LYS A 204 -2.66 1.24 1.48
CA LYS A 204 -2.58 2.68 1.78
C LYS A 204 -1.37 3.03 2.64
N GLN A 205 -1.04 2.22 3.64
CA GLN A 205 0.17 2.41 4.46
C GLN A 205 1.47 2.30 3.66
N ILE A 206 1.61 1.33 2.76
CA ILE A 206 2.81 1.20 1.90
C ILE A 206 2.97 2.47 1.05
N ILE A 207 1.88 2.96 0.47
CA ILE A 207 1.88 4.21 -0.30
C ILE A 207 2.30 5.40 0.58
N ASP A 208 1.72 5.52 1.78
CA ASP A 208 2.03 6.60 2.73
C ASP A 208 3.50 6.57 3.17
N GLU A 209 4.03 5.39 3.52
CA GLU A 209 5.42 5.19 3.95
C GLU A 209 6.41 5.67 2.86
N GLN A 210 6.18 5.27 1.60
CA GLN A 210 7.06 5.67 0.49
C GLN A 210 6.94 7.16 0.13
N LEU A 211 5.72 7.70 0.15
CA LEU A 211 5.50 9.12 -0.14
C LEU A 211 5.95 10.04 0.99
N ASP A 212 5.95 9.58 2.24
CA ASP A 212 6.54 10.31 3.36
C ASP A 212 8.06 10.44 3.18
N ILE A 213 8.74 9.37 2.73
CA ILE A 213 10.17 9.43 2.35
C ILE A 213 10.38 10.50 1.28
N LEU A 214 9.56 10.50 0.22
CA LEU A 214 9.62 11.52 -0.84
C LEU A 214 9.47 12.93 -0.27
N SER A 215 8.40 13.18 0.51
CA SER A 215 8.11 14.50 1.06
C SER A 215 9.23 15.02 1.96
N ASN A 216 9.98 14.14 2.64
CA ASN A 216 11.06 14.48 3.56
C ASN A 216 12.43 14.61 2.88
N GLN A 217 12.56 14.27 1.58
CA GLN A 217 13.84 14.39 0.85
C GLN A 217 14.48 15.78 0.91
N PRO A 218 13.74 16.92 0.89
CA PRO A 218 14.34 18.24 1.02
C PRO A 218 15.21 18.39 2.28
N GLU A 219 14.72 17.92 3.42
CA GLU A 219 15.41 18.05 4.71
C GLU A 219 16.44 16.94 4.93
N LYS A 220 16.12 15.70 4.52
CA LYS A 220 16.96 14.53 4.81
C LYS A 220 18.06 14.27 3.77
N ASN A 221 17.88 14.74 2.53
CA ASN A 221 18.80 14.46 1.42
C ASN A 221 19.33 15.74 0.78
N VAL A 222 18.45 16.68 0.42
CA VAL A 222 18.85 17.91 -0.28
C VAL A 222 19.69 18.80 0.64
N TRP A 223 19.20 19.10 1.85
CA TRP A 223 19.87 20.00 2.78
C TRP A 223 21.27 19.50 3.21
N PRO A 224 21.47 18.24 3.67
CA PRO A 224 22.79 17.78 4.11
C PRO A 224 23.81 17.67 2.97
N LEU A 225 23.35 17.49 1.73
CA LEU A 225 24.21 17.50 0.54
C LEU A 225 24.71 18.90 0.18
N ILE A 226 23.96 19.94 0.54
CA ILE A 226 24.33 21.34 0.26
C ILE A 226 25.10 21.95 1.43
N VAL A 227 24.67 21.66 2.65
CA VAL A 227 25.23 22.15 3.90
C VAL A 227 25.68 20.94 4.73
N PRO A 228 26.90 20.41 4.50
CA PRO A 228 27.46 19.39 5.39
C PRO A 228 27.57 19.93 6.83
N ASP A 229 27.36 19.05 7.82
CA ASP A 229 27.41 19.38 9.25
C ASP A 229 28.83 19.83 9.72
N SER A 230 29.86 19.61 8.90
CA SER A 230 31.22 20.08 9.13
C SER A 230 31.40 21.52 8.62
N ASN A 231 31.79 22.42 9.52
CA ASN A 231 32.22 23.83 9.34
C ASN A 231 31.70 24.59 8.09
N LYS A 232 31.05 25.73 8.33
CA LYS A 232 30.57 26.70 7.32
C LYS A 232 31.59 27.10 6.22
N GLU A 233 32.89 26.89 6.43
CA GLU A 233 33.94 27.10 5.44
C GLU A 233 34.04 25.99 4.38
N GLU A 234 33.76 24.72 4.71
CA GLU A 234 33.73 23.62 3.73
C GLU A 234 32.53 23.75 2.79
N VAL A 235 31.40 24.22 3.33
CA VAL A 235 30.17 24.61 2.60
C VAL A 235 30.48 25.62 1.48
N SER A 236 31.38 26.58 1.73
CA SER A 236 31.78 27.56 0.71
C SER A 236 32.56 26.92 -0.45
N LYS A 237 33.40 25.91 -0.20
CA LYS A 237 34.18 25.22 -1.25
C LYS A 237 33.32 24.26 -2.06
N SER A 238 32.42 23.51 -1.43
CA SER A 238 31.51 22.57 -2.10
C SER A 238 30.47 23.29 -2.98
N ILE A 239 29.90 24.39 -2.49
CA ILE A 239 28.93 25.20 -3.25
C ILE A 239 29.61 25.98 -4.36
N THR A 240 30.81 26.53 -4.15
CA THR A 240 31.56 27.19 -5.23
C THR A 240 31.88 26.19 -6.35
N MET A 241 32.20 24.93 -6.02
CA MET A 241 32.35 23.87 -7.03
C MET A 241 31.03 23.51 -7.73
N ALA A 242 29.90 23.51 -7.02
CA ALA A 242 28.58 23.23 -7.59
C ALA A 242 28.03 24.41 -8.43
N MET A 243 28.43 25.65 -8.14
CA MET A 243 28.03 26.85 -8.87
C MET A 243 28.91 27.20 -10.06
N ASN A 244 30.11 26.62 -10.16
CA ASN A 244 30.96 26.70 -11.35
C ASN A 244 30.32 25.87 -12.48
N ILE A 245 29.23 26.40 -13.02
CA ILE A 245 28.40 25.87 -14.12
C ILE A 245 29.02 26.12 -15.49
N TRP A 246 30.06 26.95 -15.53
CA TRP A 246 30.93 26.97 -16.68
C TRP A 246 32.09 26.03 -16.39
N PRO A 247 32.41 25.08 -17.29
CA PRO A 247 33.72 24.47 -17.23
C PRO A 247 34.69 25.64 -17.26
N GLY A 248 35.39 25.86 -16.15
CA GLY A 248 36.41 26.88 -16.09
C GLY A 248 37.29 26.68 -17.33
N ILE A 249 37.70 27.79 -17.95
CA ILE A 249 38.45 27.85 -19.22
C ILE A 249 39.70 26.93 -19.24
N GLY A 250 40.06 26.28 -18.12
CA GLY A 250 41.09 25.25 -17.99
C GLY A 250 40.65 23.76 -17.94
N SER A 251 39.36 23.39 -18.00
CA SER A 251 38.96 21.98 -18.12
C SER A 251 38.79 21.58 -19.58
N LYS A 252 39.59 20.61 -20.03
CA LYS A 252 39.66 20.14 -21.41
C LYS A 252 38.26 19.71 -21.93
N ALA A 253 37.83 20.38 -23.00
CA ALA A 253 36.68 20.09 -23.86
C ALA A 253 35.30 20.09 -23.18
N ALA A 254 34.69 21.27 -23.08
CA ALA A 254 33.29 21.45 -22.67
C ALA A 254 32.29 20.68 -23.56
N PHE A 255 32.64 20.39 -24.82
CA PHE A 255 31.84 19.59 -25.73
C PHE A 255 32.73 18.89 -26.76
N SER A 256 32.66 17.56 -26.83
CA SER A 256 33.13 16.82 -28.00
C SER A 256 32.12 17.03 -29.11
N LEU A 257 32.52 17.67 -30.23
CA LEU A 257 31.65 17.79 -31.40
C LEU A 257 31.29 16.38 -31.89
N PRO A 258 29.99 16.05 -32.05
CA PRO A 258 29.57 14.71 -32.43
C PRO A 258 29.98 14.44 -33.87
N ASN A 259 30.34 13.21 -34.19
CA ASN A 259 30.51 12.82 -35.58
C ASN A 259 29.11 12.68 -36.20
N VAL A 260 28.85 13.43 -37.29
CA VAL A 260 27.51 13.57 -37.92
C VAL A 260 26.93 12.20 -38.37
N SER A 261 27.78 11.20 -38.51
CA SER A 261 27.44 9.83 -38.92
C SER A 261 26.89 8.95 -37.78
N SER A 262 26.95 9.37 -36.51
CA SER A 262 26.50 8.57 -35.35
C SER A 262 25.30 9.19 -34.66
N LYS A 263 24.12 8.56 -34.83
CA LYS A 263 22.88 8.97 -34.15
C LYS A 263 23.04 8.98 -32.62
N LYS A 264 23.80 8.03 -32.08
CA LYS A 264 24.08 7.90 -30.64
C LYS A 264 24.93 9.05 -30.11
N GLU A 265 25.95 9.48 -30.86
CA GLU A 265 26.78 10.64 -30.48
C GLU A 265 26.02 11.96 -30.60
N LEU A 266 25.19 12.09 -31.63
CA LEU A 266 24.29 13.25 -31.77
C LEU A 266 23.28 13.35 -30.62
N ASP A 267 22.69 12.24 -30.21
CA ASP A 267 21.75 12.21 -29.08
C ASP A 267 22.46 12.49 -27.74
N GLN A 268 23.68 11.98 -27.54
CA GLN A 268 24.52 12.29 -26.38
C GLN A 268 24.91 13.77 -26.34
N PHE A 269 25.33 14.35 -27.47
CA PHE A 269 25.66 15.76 -27.57
C PHE A 269 24.43 16.65 -27.31
N LYS A 270 23.27 16.32 -27.89
CA LYS A 270 22.00 17.03 -27.60
C LYS A 270 21.64 16.94 -26.12
N SER A 271 21.83 15.78 -25.49
CA SER A 271 21.59 15.61 -24.06
C SER A 271 22.56 16.45 -23.23
N ALA A 272 23.86 16.44 -23.55
CA ALA A 272 24.86 17.26 -22.87
C ALA A 272 24.60 18.76 -23.03
N LEU A 273 24.18 19.20 -24.22
CA LEU A 273 23.84 20.58 -24.50
C LEU A 273 22.56 20.99 -23.77
N THR A 274 21.55 20.11 -23.73
CA THR A 274 20.33 20.32 -22.93
C THR A 274 20.63 20.36 -21.43
N ASP A 275 21.53 19.52 -20.94
CA ASP A 275 21.95 19.51 -19.54
C ASP A 275 22.70 20.80 -19.18
N THR A 276 23.56 21.28 -20.08
CA THR A 276 24.32 22.53 -19.90
C THR A 276 23.41 23.76 -19.98
N VAL A 277 22.45 23.80 -20.91
CA VAL A 277 21.46 24.88 -21.04
C VAL A 277 20.50 24.94 -19.85
N ASN A 278 20.30 23.83 -19.14
CA ASN A 278 19.44 23.77 -17.95
C ASN A 278 20.24 23.83 -16.62
N ASP A 279 21.52 24.23 -16.66
CA ASP A 279 22.39 24.34 -15.48
C ASP A 279 22.43 23.05 -14.63
N LYS A 280 22.34 21.87 -15.26
CA LYS A 280 22.31 20.59 -14.54
C LYS A 280 23.71 20.18 -14.11
N THR A 281 24.03 20.57 -12.88
CA THR A 281 25.19 20.06 -12.14
C THR A 281 24.99 18.57 -11.81
N ASP A 282 26.07 17.82 -11.63
CA ASP A 282 26.00 16.38 -11.29
C ASP A 282 25.18 16.12 -10.01
N ILE A 283 25.28 17.02 -9.03
CA ILE A 283 24.53 16.94 -7.77
C ILE A 283 23.03 17.17 -8.02
N SER A 284 22.67 18.20 -8.81
CA SER A 284 21.27 18.45 -9.17
C SER A 284 20.65 17.30 -9.96
N ARG A 285 21.44 16.66 -10.85
CA ARG A 285 21.02 15.46 -11.59
C ARG A 285 20.79 14.28 -10.65
N LYS A 286 21.69 14.07 -9.70
CA LYS A 286 21.55 13.00 -8.68
C LYS A 286 20.29 13.19 -7.84
N LEU A 287 20.04 14.40 -7.35
CA LEU A 287 18.85 14.73 -6.56
C LEU A 287 17.55 14.59 -7.37
N GLN A 288 17.54 15.07 -8.61
CA GLN A 288 16.39 14.86 -9.51
C GLN A 288 16.15 13.36 -9.76
N ASN A 289 17.21 12.60 -10.04
CA ASN A 289 17.10 11.16 -10.26
C ASN A 289 16.58 10.43 -9.01
N MET A 290 17.00 10.82 -7.80
CA MET A 290 16.47 10.24 -6.56
C MET A 290 14.96 10.47 -6.40
N PHE A 291 14.48 11.66 -6.77
CA PHE A 291 13.06 11.99 -6.80
C PHE A 291 12.31 11.13 -7.85
N ASP A 292 12.82 11.10 -9.09
CA ASP A 292 12.21 10.38 -10.20
C ASP A 292 12.21 8.85 -9.99
N THR A 293 13.29 8.28 -9.42
CA THR A 293 13.39 6.84 -9.13
C THR A 293 12.39 6.39 -8.08
N LEU A 294 12.22 7.14 -6.98
CA LEU A 294 11.24 6.79 -5.95
C LEU A 294 9.82 6.80 -6.53
N LEU A 295 9.46 7.85 -7.29
CA LEU A 295 8.16 7.91 -7.96
C LEU A 295 7.97 6.79 -8.98
N TYR A 296 9.02 6.43 -9.73
CA TYR A 296 8.97 5.33 -10.68
C TYR A 296 8.73 3.99 -10.00
N ASP A 297 9.50 3.67 -8.96
CA ASP A 297 9.41 2.40 -8.25
C ASP A 297 8.03 2.24 -7.58
N LEU A 298 7.55 3.29 -6.90
CA LEU A 298 6.23 3.29 -6.27
C LEU A 298 5.11 3.19 -7.31
N ARG A 299 5.18 3.98 -8.40
CA ARG A 299 4.18 3.90 -9.49
C ARG A 299 4.13 2.50 -10.08
N LYS A 300 5.29 1.90 -10.36
CA LYS A 300 5.39 0.56 -10.93
C LYS A 300 4.77 -0.49 -10.01
N ASP A 301 4.96 -0.36 -8.70
CA ASP A 301 4.39 -1.25 -7.71
C ASP A 301 2.85 -1.12 -7.63
N VAL A 302 2.32 0.11 -7.60
CA VAL A 302 0.87 0.37 -7.60
C VAL A 302 0.20 -0.07 -8.91
N LEU A 303 0.88 0.05 -10.05
CA LEU A 303 0.37 -0.39 -11.36
C LEU A 303 0.03 -1.89 -11.40
N VAL A 304 0.56 -2.71 -10.48
CA VAL A 304 0.21 -4.13 -10.37
C VAL A 304 -1.28 -4.33 -10.10
N HIS A 305 -1.94 -3.42 -9.38
CA HIS A 305 -3.39 -3.46 -9.14
C HIS A 305 -4.22 -3.23 -10.40
N LEU A 306 -3.67 -2.57 -11.42
CA LEU A 306 -4.37 -2.24 -12.66
C LEU A 306 -4.14 -3.26 -13.78
N GLN A 307 -3.33 -4.30 -13.55
CA GLN A 307 -3.18 -5.36 -14.53
C GLN A 307 -4.51 -6.10 -14.67
N PRO A 308 -5.06 -6.25 -15.89
CA PRO A 308 -6.33 -6.91 -16.09
C PRO A 308 -6.20 -8.38 -15.67
N SER A 309 -6.83 -8.74 -14.56
CA SER A 309 -7.06 -10.14 -14.21
C SER A 309 -8.28 -10.61 -15.01
N GLU A 310 -8.11 -11.65 -15.83
CA GLU A 310 -9.18 -12.23 -16.67
C GLU A 310 -10.40 -12.72 -15.86
N ASN A 311 -10.28 -12.81 -14.53
CA ASN A 311 -11.34 -13.20 -13.61
C ASN A 311 -11.58 -12.10 -12.56
N ALA A 312 -12.84 -11.91 -12.17
CA ALA A 312 -13.23 -11.01 -11.07
C ALA A 312 -12.77 -11.58 -9.72
N ILE A 313 -11.53 -11.29 -9.33
CA ILE A 313 -10.95 -11.76 -8.06
C ILE A 313 -11.44 -10.85 -6.92
N PHE A 314 -12.31 -11.34 -6.04
CA PHE A 314 -12.62 -10.71 -4.74
C PHE A 314 -12.91 -9.19 -4.74
N CYS A 315 -13.68 -8.61 -5.66
CA CYS A 315 -13.85 -7.13 -5.77
C CYS A 315 -12.57 -6.37 -6.21
N ALA A 316 -11.68 -7.00 -6.98
CA ALA A 316 -10.42 -6.39 -7.42
C ALA A 316 -10.62 -5.06 -8.15
N GLU A 317 -11.64 -4.95 -9.01
CA GLU A 317 -11.87 -3.72 -9.77
C GLU A 317 -12.20 -2.52 -8.86
N GLU A 318 -13.07 -2.71 -7.86
CA GLU A 318 -13.41 -1.67 -6.89
C GLU A 318 -12.18 -1.26 -6.07
N ASP A 319 -11.47 -2.24 -5.50
CA ASP A 319 -10.29 -1.97 -4.68
C ASP A 319 -9.18 -1.29 -5.48
N SER A 320 -8.94 -1.73 -6.71
CA SER A 320 -7.93 -1.14 -7.60
C SER A 320 -8.27 0.31 -7.96
N ASN A 321 -9.56 0.62 -8.17
CA ASN A 321 -10.00 1.99 -8.41
C ASN A 321 -9.84 2.88 -7.17
N ASP A 322 -10.17 2.36 -5.99
CA ASP A 322 -10.01 3.07 -4.72
C ASP A 322 -8.53 3.33 -4.39
N ILE A 323 -7.67 2.32 -4.55
CA ILE A 323 -6.22 2.44 -4.34
C ILE A 323 -5.62 3.41 -5.37
N LYS A 324 -6.06 3.36 -6.63
CA LYS A 324 -5.65 4.33 -7.66
C LYS A 324 -6.01 5.76 -7.28
N ALA A 325 -7.25 6.02 -6.89
CA ALA A 325 -7.70 7.35 -6.51
C ALA A 325 -6.93 7.85 -5.27
N TYR A 326 -6.72 6.97 -4.30
CA TYR A 326 -5.93 7.26 -3.11
C TYR A 326 -4.48 7.63 -3.45
N PHE A 327 -3.80 6.81 -4.25
CA PHE A 327 -2.43 7.07 -4.70
C PHE A 327 -2.31 8.41 -5.43
N GLN A 328 -3.20 8.71 -6.37
CA GLN A 328 -3.15 9.96 -7.13
C GLN A 328 -3.30 11.20 -6.22
N ASN A 329 -4.20 11.14 -5.23
CA ASN A 329 -4.39 12.22 -4.27
C ASN A 329 -3.19 12.35 -3.32
N LYS A 330 -2.72 11.22 -2.76
CA LYS A 330 -1.59 11.23 -1.81
C LYS A 330 -0.28 11.63 -2.47
N CYS A 331 -0.04 11.18 -3.70
CA CYS A 331 1.11 11.59 -4.51
C CYS A 331 1.10 13.10 -4.73
N TYR A 332 -0.04 13.66 -5.13
CA TYR A 332 -0.22 15.11 -5.28
C TYR A 332 0.11 15.86 -3.97
N GLU A 333 -0.48 15.45 -2.84
CA GLU A 333 -0.20 16.04 -1.52
C GLU A 333 1.28 16.00 -1.15
N SER A 334 1.93 14.86 -1.39
CA SER A 334 3.32 14.64 -0.97
C SER A 334 4.31 15.42 -1.83
N VAL A 335 4.03 15.57 -3.12
CA VAL A 335 4.82 16.43 -4.00
C VAL A 335 4.61 17.92 -3.66
N MET A 336 3.39 18.33 -3.30
CA MET A 336 3.15 19.69 -2.79
C MET A 336 3.91 19.94 -1.49
N ALA A 337 3.91 18.97 -0.56
CA ALA A 337 4.68 19.04 0.68
C ALA A 337 6.19 19.11 0.44
N TYR A 338 6.70 18.42 -0.58
CA TYR A 338 8.10 18.56 -1.03
C TYR A 338 8.40 20.01 -1.42
N SER A 339 7.58 20.62 -2.28
CA SER A 339 7.76 22.02 -2.70
C SER A 339 7.70 22.97 -1.51
N PHE A 340 6.74 22.78 -0.60
CA PHE A 340 6.62 23.56 0.62
C PHE A 340 7.88 23.49 1.50
N LYS A 341 8.46 22.29 1.68
CA LYS A 341 9.70 22.13 2.45
C LYS A 341 10.89 22.79 1.77
N LEU A 342 11.01 22.78 0.44
CA LEU A 342 12.02 23.58 -0.26
C LEU A 342 11.87 25.07 0.04
N ARG A 343 10.64 25.61 0.03
CA ARG A 343 10.35 27.01 0.39
C ARG A 343 10.71 27.32 1.84
N SER A 344 10.46 26.38 2.75
CA SER A 344 10.88 26.49 4.16
C SER A 344 12.41 26.61 4.29
N LEU A 345 13.17 25.81 3.54
CA LEU A 345 14.63 25.91 3.50
C LEU A 345 15.09 27.27 2.96
N ILE A 346 14.44 27.82 1.93
CA ILE A 346 14.73 29.16 1.40
C ILE A 346 14.47 30.24 2.46
N LYS A 347 13.36 30.14 3.21
CA LYS A 347 13.07 31.07 4.31
C LYS A 347 14.15 31.03 5.40
N HIS A 348 14.61 29.85 5.78
CA HIS A 348 15.70 29.68 6.75
C HIS A 348 17.02 30.33 6.32
N LEU A 349 17.27 30.50 5.01
CA LEU A 349 18.46 31.18 4.49
C LEU A 349 18.44 32.70 4.66
N HIS A 350 17.29 33.32 4.92
CA HIS A 350 17.20 34.78 5.07
C HIS A 350 17.96 35.28 6.32
N ASP A 351 18.04 34.45 7.36
CA ASP A 351 18.66 34.79 8.64
C ASP A 351 20.17 34.48 8.69
N TRP A 352 20.76 34.02 7.59
CA TRP A 352 22.17 33.63 7.55
C TRP A 352 23.12 34.83 7.54
N SER A 353 24.19 34.74 8.35
CA SER A 353 25.19 35.80 8.50
C SER A 353 25.96 36.11 7.21
N ASN A 354 26.21 35.10 6.36
CA ASN A 354 26.89 35.27 5.09
C ASN A 354 25.88 35.30 3.93
N LYS A 355 25.49 36.50 3.53
CA LYS A 355 24.51 36.74 2.44
C LYS A 355 24.93 36.13 1.10
N LYS A 356 26.23 36.03 0.82
CA LYS A 356 26.74 35.44 -0.43
C LYS A 356 26.49 33.95 -0.47
N ILE A 357 26.90 33.22 0.58
CA ILE A 357 26.66 31.78 0.69
C ILE A 357 25.15 31.48 0.71
N ALA A 358 24.36 32.28 1.43
CA ALA A 358 22.91 32.13 1.47
C ALA A 358 22.27 32.28 0.08
N SER A 359 22.69 33.29 -0.69
CA SER A 359 22.28 33.48 -2.09
C SER A 359 22.66 32.29 -2.96
N ASP A 360 23.87 31.76 -2.78
CA ASP A 360 24.38 30.65 -3.58
C ASP A 360 23.60 29.34 -3.34
N ILE A 361 23.29 29.04 -2.08
CA ILE A 361 22.43 27.92 -1.68
C ILE A 361 21.03 28.11 -2.25
N SER A 362 20.47 29.32 -2.13
CA SER A 362 19.13 29.63 -2.61
C SER A 362 19.00 29.36 -4.12
N LEU A 363 19.96 29.84 -4.92
CA LEU A 363 19.99 29.56 -6.37
C LEU A 363 20.11 28.07 -6.69
N PHE A 364 20.84 27.29 -5.88
CA PHE A 364 20.90 25.84 -6.06
C PHE A 364 19.55 25.16 -5.78
N ILE A 365 18.85 25.57 -4.71
CA ILE A 365 17.48 25.10 -4.42
C ILE A 365 16.53 25.48 -5.57
N ALA A 366 16.66 26.70 -6.11
CA ALA A 366 15.89 27.14 -7.27
C ALA A 366 16.07 26.19 -8.46
N ARG A 367 17.33 25.81 -8.77
CA ARG A 367 17.62 24.88 -9.86
C ARG A 367 16.98 23.52 -9.66
N ILE A 368 16.96 23.00 -8.43
CA ILE A 368 16.27 21.74 -8.11
C ILE A 368 14.77 21.88 -8.39
N ALA A 369 14.13 22.93 -7.85
CA ALA A 369 12.71 23.18 -8.05
C ALA A 369 12.34 23.27 -9.55
N ARG A 370 13.12 24.03 -10.33
CA ARG A 370 12.95 24.14 -11.79
C ARG A 370 13.16 22.81 -12.51
N ASN A 371 14.17 22.03 -12.11
CA ASN A 371 14.47 20.72 -12.71
C ASN A 371 13.32 19.73 -12.45
N ILE A 372 12.76 19.70 -11.24
CA ILE A 372 11.59 18.86 -10.94
C ILE A 372 10.39 19.34 -11.76
N ALA A 373 10.10 20.64 -11.80
CA ALA A 373 8.95 21.19 -12.51
C ALA A 373 8.96 20.95 -14.03
N LEU A 374 10.12 21.11 -14.68
CA LEU A 374 10.22 21.16 -16.14
C LEU A 374 10.91 19.93 -16.76
N SER A 375 11.74 19.21 -15.98
CA SER A 375 12.55 18.11 -16.47
C SER A 375 12.22 16.73 -15.87
N SER A 376 11.37 16.65 -14.84
CA SER A 376 10.93 15.35 -14.31
C SER A 376 10.09 14.62 -15.35
N LYS A 377 10.50 13.39 -15.70
CA LYS A 377 9.75 12.53 -16.62
C LYS A 377 8.72 11.67 -15.90
N GLU A 378 8.89 11.45 -14.60
CA GLU A 378 8.06 10.54 -13.82
C GLU A 378 6.96 11.26 -13.04
N LEU A 379 7.13 12.53 -12.67
CA LEU A 379 6.10 13.33 -12.01
C LEU A 379 4.73 13.32 -12.73
N PRO A 380 4.63 13.64 -14.04
CA PRO A 380 3.33 13.60 -14.71
C PRO A 380 2.76 12.18 -14.82
N LYS A 381 3.63 11.16 -14.95
CA LYS A 381 3.20 9.76 -15.03
C LYS A 381 2.66 9.25 -13.70
N ALA A 382 3.27 9.66 -12.59
CA ALA A 382 2.85 9.32 -11.24
C ALA A 382 1.51 9.97 -10.90
N LEU A 383 1.32 11.26 -11.21
CA LEU A 383 0.05 11.94 -10.96
C LEU A 383 -1.11 11.36 -11.78
N ALA A 384 -0.86 10.97 -13.03
CA ALA A 384 -1.88 10.34 -13.87
C ALA A 384 -2.07 8.83 -13.60
N LEU A 385 -1.15 8.19 -12.85
CA LEU A 385 -1.01 6.73 -12.75
C LEU A 385 -1.15 6.05 -14.13
N SER A 386 -0.39 6.54 -15.12
CA SER A 386 -0.44 6.00 -16.48
C SER A 386 0.60 4.88 -16.66
N ALA A 387 0.18 3.79 -17.32
CA ALA A 387 1.06 2.72 -17.78
C ALA A 387 1.83 3.13 -19.06
N GLU A 388 1.26 4.02 -19.86
CA GLU A 388 1.85 4.45 -21.12
C GLU A 388 2.90 5.53 -20.90
N THR A 389 4.01 5.40 -21.62
CA THR A 389 4.87 6.53 -21.96
C THR A 389 4.11 7.43 -22.93
N LEU A 390 3.14 8.19 -22.43
CA LEU A 390 2.66 9.36 -23.16
C LEU A 390 3.91 10.19 -23.53
N PRO A 391 4.09 10.57 -24.80
CA PRO A 391 5.27 11.30 -25.20
C PRO A 391 5.39 12.52 -24.31
N ALA A 392 6.57 12.74 -23.72
CA ALA A 392 6.88 13.94 -22.92
C ALA A 392 6.56 15.27 -23.66
N PHE A 393 6.26 15.19 -24.96
CA PHE A 393 5.81 16.28 -25.82
C PHE A 393 4.30 16.62 -25.74
N VAL A 394 3.42 15.68 -25.37
CA VAL A 394 1.97 15.97 -25.21
C VAL A 394 1.70 16.88 -23.99
N LEU A 395 2.66 16.95 -23.05
CA LEU A 395 2.60 17.80 -21.85
C LEU A 395 3.33 19.14 -22.00
N ARG A 396 3.89 19.45 -23.18
CA ARG A 396 4.52 20.76 -23.44
C ARG A 396 3.58 21.74 -24.14
N SER A 397 2.69 21.27 -25.00
CA SER A 397 1.54 22.06 -25.45
C SER A 397 0.54 22.21 -24.31
N GLU A 398 0.11 23.43 -24.01
CA GLU A 398 -0.87 23.75 -22.95
C GLU A 398 -2.25 23.11 -23.17
N VAL A 399 -2.50 22.59 -24.36
CA VAL A 399 -3.73 21.91 -24.74
C VAL A 399 -3.74 20.51 -24.12
N ASN A 400 -4.53 20.32 -23.05
CA ASN A 400 -4.78 19.07 -22.31
C ASN A 400 -3.82 18.70 -21.16
N LYS A 401 -3.15 19.66 -20.51
CA LYS A 401 -2.40 19.35 -19.27
C LYS A 401 -3.36 19.07 -18.11
N ASP A 402 -3.07 18.02 -17.34
CA ASP A 402 -3.78 17.71 -16.09
C ASP A 402 -3.73 18.94 -15.15
N PRO A 403 -4.88 19.45 -14.66
CA PRO A 403 -4.92 20.61 -13.78
C PRO A 403 -4.11 20.42 -12.50
N LYS A 404 -4.04 19.18 -11.96
CA LYS A 404 -3.21 18.87 -10.79
C LYS A 404 -1.73 19.06 -11.12
N TYR A 405 -1.29 18.56 -12.27
CA TYR A 405 0.09 18.71 -12.72
C TYR A 405 0.47 20.19 -12.93
N THR A 406 -0.37 20.96 -13.62
CA THR A 406 -0.13 22.40 -13.83
C THR A 406 0.00 23.15 -12.50
N LYS A 407 -0.84 22.82 -11.52
CA LYS A 407 -0.74 23.42 -10.19
C LYS A 407 0.58 23.05 -9.48
N VAL A 408 0.98 21.78 -9.53
CA VAL A 408 2.29 21.36 -8.99
C VAL A 408 3.44 22.09 -9.69
N GLN A 409 3.40 22.21 -11.01
CA GLN A 409 4.43 22.94 -11.76
C GLN A 409 4.53 24.40 -11.31
N ASN A 410 3.40 25.09 -11.16
CA ASN A 410 3.36 26.47 -10.71
C ASN A 410 3.97 26.62 -9.30
N GLU A 411 3.68 25.72 -8.38
CA GLU A 411 4.21 25.77 -7.01
C GLU A 411 5.73 25.57 -6.94
N PHE A 412 6.29 24.70 -7.79
CA PHE A 412 7.75 24.60 -7.92
C PHE A 412 8.36 25.82 -8.60
N LEU A 413 7.66 26.43 -9.57
CA LEU A 413 8.11 27.68 -10.19
C LEU A 413 8.04 28.87 -9.22
N GLU A 414 7.05 28.92 -8.34
CA GLU A 414 6.99 29.87 -7.22
C GLU A 414 8.18 29.69 -6.29
N ALA A 415 8.50 28.45 -5.89
CA ALA A 415 9.70 28.17 -5.10
C ALA A 415 10.99 28.61 -5.83
N PHE A 416 11.05 28.44 -7.15
CA PHE A 416 12.15 28.95 -7.98
C PHE A 416 12.22 30.48 -7.93
N HIS A 417 11.10 31.20 -8.09
CA HIS A 417 11.07 32.66 -8.04
C HIS A 417 11.42 33.21 -6.64
N GLU A 418 10.88 32.60 -5.58
CA GLU A 418 11.21 32.95 -4.19
C GLU A 418 12.70 32.82 -3.92
N ALA A 419 13.33 31.75 -4.40
CA ALA A 419 14.76 31.56 -4.22
C ALA A 419 15.62 32.65 -4.90
N HIS A 420 15.16 33.24 -6.00
CA HIS A 420 15.89 34.31 -6.69
C HIS A 420 15.82 35.66 -5.97
N THR A 421 14.85 35.86 -5.06
CA THR A 421 14.71 37.13 -4.32
C THR A 421 15.95 37.45 -3.48
N LEU A 422 16.54 36.45 -2.81
CA LEU A 422 17.78 36.60 -2.04
C LEU A 422 18.94 37.06 -2.93
N TRP A 423 19.08 36.45 -4.12
CA TRP A 423 20.12 36.82 -5.07
C TRP A 423 19.91 38.24 -5.65
N LEU A 424 18.66 38.59 -6.00
CA LEU A 424 18.32 39.93 -6.47
C LEU A 424 18.63 40.99 -5.40
N SER A 425 18.28 40.74 -4.14
CA SER A 425 18.59 41.67 -3.04
C SER A 425 20.10 41.86 -2.82
N LEU A 426 20.89 40.79 -2.99
CA LEU A 426 22.35 40.84 -2.90
C LEU A 426 22.94 41.65 -4.07
N LEU A 427 22.44 41.42 -5.29
CA LEU A 427 22.85 42.20 -6.47
C LEU A 427 22.52 43.67 -6.33
N GLU A 428 21.31 44.00 -5.89
CA GLU A 428 20.86 45.37 -5.66
C GLU A 428 21.75 46.07 -4.62
N SER A 429 22.06 45.39 -3.51
CA SER A 429 22.97 45.92 -2.48
C SER A 429 24.39 46.15 -3.02
N ASN A 430 24.94 45.18 -3.77
CA ASN A 430 26.29 45.29 -4.33
C ASN A 430 26.37 46.38 -5.42
N PHE A 431 25.33 46.48 -6.25
CA PHE A 431 25.21 47.51 -7.27
C PHE A 431 25.12 48.89 -6.63
N SER A 432 24.26 49.05 -5.62
CA SER A 432 24.09 50.31 -4.88
C SER A 432 25.40 50.75 -4.22
N GLN A 433 26.11 49.82 -3.58
CA GLN A 433 27.40 50.12 -2.95
C GLN A 433 28.45 50.54 -3.98
N LYS A 434 28.59 49.81 -5.09
CA LYS A 434 29.52 50.18 -6.17
C LYS A 434 29.16 51.51 -6.82
N LEU A 435 27.87 51.76 -7.03
CA LEU A 435 27.38 53.02 -7.57
C LEU A 435 27.74 54.17 -6.61
N GLU A 436 27.51 54.00 -5.31
CA GLU A 436 27.87 54.98 -4.28
C GLU A 436 29.39 55.23 -4.22
N GLU A 437 30.21 54.18 -4.31
CA GLU A 437 31.67 54.29 -4.40
C GLU A 437 32.10 55.09 -5.64
N ILE A 438 31.51 54.83 -6.81
CA ILE A 438 31.80 55.54 -8.06
C ILE A 438 31.36 57.01 -7.98
N LEU A 439 30.16 57.27 -7.45
CA LEU A 439 29.60 58.62 -7.27
C LEU A 439 30.42 59.46 -6.28
N ARG A 440 31.00 58.84 -5.24
CA ARG A 440 31.89 59.50 -4.27
C ARG A 440 33.31 59.71 -4.79
N ALA A 441 33.82 58.79 -5.59
CA ALA A 441 35.16 58.87 -6.16
C ALA A 441 35.26 59.87 -7.33
N THR A 442 34.13 60.21 -7.96
CA THR A 442 34.08 61.17 -9.07
C THR A 442 34.07 62.60 -8.55
N LYS A 443 35.04 63.41 -8.99
CA LYS A 443 35.04 64.86 -8.77
C LYS A 443 34.07 65.48 -9.78
N TRP A 444 32.94 65.96 -9.29
CA TRP A 444 31.90 66.58 -10.11
C TRP A 444 32.37 67.99 -10.52
N ASP A 445 32.93 68.13 -11.73
CA ASP A 445 33.09 69.43 -12.38
C ASP A 445 32.01 69.64 -13.45
N ASN A 446 31.76 70.91 -13.81
CA ASN A 446 30.72 71.29 -14.76
C ASN A 446 31.01 70.83 -16.22
N GLY A 447 32.15 70.20 -16.50
CA GLY A 447 32.48 69.58 -17.79
C GLY A 447 32.13 68.09 -17.86
N CYS A 448 31.85 67.43 -16.72
CA CYS A 448 31.53 66.00 -16.68
C CYS A 448 30.14 65.64 -17.23
N ALA A 449 29.20 66.59 -17.36
CA ALA A 449 27.83 66.29 -17.79
C ALA A 449 27.75 65.65 -19.19
N SER A 450 28.67 65.96 -20.10
CA SER A 450 28.68 65.39 -21.47
C SER A 450 29.39 64.03 -21.57
N ALA A 451 30.18 63.62 -20.56
CA ALA A 451 30.93 62.37 -20.57
C ALA A 451 30.13 61.18 -19.96
N TRP A 452 29.05 61.49 -19.24
CA TRP A 452 28.19 60.50 -18.59
C TRP A 452 27.39 59.67 -19.61
N GLU A 453 26.96 60.25 -20.73
CA GLU A 453 26.18 59.54 -21.76
C GLU A 453 26.99 58.45 -22.50
N THR A 454 28.30 58.64 -22.65
CA THR A 454 29.14 57.76 -23.48
C THR A 454 29.93 56.74 -22.69
N THR A 455 30.25 57.01 -21.41
CA THR A 455 31.24 56.20 -20.67
C THR A 455 30.62 55.31 -19.58
N CYS A 456 29.48 55.70 -18.99
CA CYS A 456 28.87 54.90 -17.91
C CYS A 456 28.14 53.65 -18.43
N LEU A 457 27.49 53.72 -19.59
CA LEU A 457 26.80 52.56 -20.18
C LEU A 457 27.73 51.38 -20.51
N ILE A 458 29.03 51.65 -20.75
CA ILE A 458 30.00 50.61 -21.15
C ILE A 458 30.73 49.98 -19.94
N LYS A 459 30.71 50.63 -18.77
CA LYS A 459 31.34 50.09 -17.53
C LYS A 459 30.35 49.48 -16.53
N LEU A 460 29.05 49.65 -16.77
CA LEU A 460 27.96 49.12 -15.93
C LEU A 460 27.35 47.81 -16.48
N LEU A 461 27.63 47.46 -17.74
CA LEU A 461 27.44 46.12 -18.33
C LEU A 461 28.72 45.30 -18.16
#